data_AF-A0A7X7SH69-F1
#
_entry.id   AF-A0A7X7SH69-F1
#
_cell.length_a   1.000
_cell.length_b   1.000
_cell.length_c   1.000
_cell.angle_alpha   90.00
_cell.angle_beta   90.00
_cell.angle_gamma   90.00
#
_symmetry.space_group_name_H-M   'P 1'
#
loop_
_entity.id
_entity.type
_entity.pdbx_description
1 polymer ?
#
loop_
_entity_poly.entity_id
_entity_poly.type
_entity_poly.pdbx_seq_one_letter_code
_entity_poly.pdbx_strand_id
1 'polypeptide(L)'
;MTAAAAAVLLGLSACTSDETDTASETTTAVETTATSGSSTTEQAEESAQHSEADVMFAQMMIPHHEQAIEMSDIILSKDDVPADVTSLAEEIKAAQGPEIAQLTDWL
;
A
#
# COMPACT_ATOMS: atom_id res chain seq x y z
N MET A 1 20.06 -41.76 11.70
CA MET A 1 21.01 -40.74 12.19
C MET A 1 21.93 -40.38 11.03
N THR A 2 21.62 -39.28 10.32
CA THR A 2 22.55 -38.31 9.72
C THR A 2 21.70 -37.30 8.95
N ALA A 3 21.70 -36.06 9.46
CA ALA A 3 21.11 -34.90 8.86
C ALA A 3 21.98 -34.38 7.71
N ALA A 4 21.39 -33.70 6.74
CA ALA A 4 22.10 -32.77 5.87
C ALA A 4 21.26 -31.50 5.76
N ALA A 5 21.61 -30.51 6.57
CA ALA A 5 21.10 -29.14 6.44
C ALA A 5 21.90 -28.44 5.33
N ALA A 6 21.22 -28.01 4.28
CA ALA A 6 21.80 -27.12 3.28
C ALA A 6 21.51 -25.67 3.69
N ALA A 7 22.51 -25.00 4.26
CA ALA A 7 22.44 -23.56 4.49
C ALA A 7 22.84 -22.83 3.19
N VAL A 8 21.88 -22.16 2.56
CA VAL A 8 22.14 -21.26 1.42
C VAL A 8 22.49 -19.89 1.99
N LEU A 9 23.77 -19.52 1.89
CA LEU A 9 24.24 -18.17 2.18
C LEU A 9 24.05 -17.29 0.93
N LEU A 10 23.07 -16.38 0.98
CA LEU A 10 22.98 -15.28 0.00
C LEU A 10 23.99 -14.20 0.38
N GLY A 11 25.07 -14.09 -0.38
CA GLY A 11 25.99 -12.95 -0.29
C GLY A 11 25.37 -11.72 -0.94
N LEU A 12 25.08 -10.69 -0.14
CA LEU A 12 24.77 -9.37 -0.67
C LEU A 12 26.09 -8.66 -1.01
N SER A 13 26.39 -8.56 -2.30
CA SER A 13 27.42 -7.66 -2.83
C SER A 13 26.89 -6.24 -2.73
N ALA A 14 27.31 -5.50 -1.71
CA ALA A 14 27.14 -4.05 -1.65
C ALA A 14 28.10 -3.42 -2.66
N CYS A 15 27.58 -2.92 -3.77
CA CYS A 15 28.35 -2.03 -4.65
C CYS A 15 28.51 -0.69 -3.93
N THR A 16 29.70 -0.45 -3.39
CA THR A 16 30.21 0.88 -3.10
C THR A 16 30.70 1.47 -4.42
N SER A 17 30.14 2.60 -4.83
CA SER A 17 30.68 3.42 -5.91
C SER A 17 31.03 4.76 -5.29
N ASP A 18 32.29 4.88 -4.87
CA ASP A 18 32.96 6.14 -4.65
C ASP A 18 33.86 6.34 -5.87
N GLU A 19 33.41 7.14 -6.83
CA GLU A 19 34.28 7.69 -7.87
C GLU A 19 33.98 9.18 -7.98
N THR A 20 34.76 9.96 -7.24
CA THR A 20 35.01 11.37 -7.53
C THR A 20 35.84 11.47 -8.81
N ASP A 21 35.25 12.00 -9.88
CA ASP A 21 36.01 12.65 -10.95
C ASP A 21 35.41 14.00 -11.28
N THR A 22 36.28 15.00 -11.31
CA THR A 22 35.96 16.41 -11.48
C THR A 22 35.85 16.74 -12.96
N ALA A 23 34.66 17.12 -13.42
CA ALA A 23 34.52 17.95 -14.61
C ALA A 23 33.28 18.86 -14.50
N SER A 24 33.56 20.15 -14.66
CA SER A 24 32.67 21.29 -14.58
C SER A 24 31.55 21.26 -15.62
N GLU A 25 30.29 21.20 -15.18
CA GLU A 25 29.15 21.79 -15.91
C GLU A 25 28.23 22.55 -14.95
N THR A 26 28.11 23.84 -15.21
CA THR A 26 27.17 24.77 -14.59
C THR A 26 25.74 24.26 -14.72
N THR A 27 25.13 23.82 -13.61
CA THR A 27 23.68 23.77 -13.47
C THR A 27 23.28 24.16 -12.05
N THR A 28 22.42 25.16 -11.98
CA THR A 28 21.85 25.77 -10.78
C THR A 28 21.34 24.71 -9.80
N ALA A 29 22.04 24.55 -8.67
CA ALA A 29 21.55 23.82 -7.53
C ALA A 29 20.41 24.62 -6.87
N VAL A 30 19.17 24.23 -7.13
CA VAL A 30 18.07 24.52 -6.22
C VAL A 30 18.33 23.68 -4.97
N GLU A 31 18.73 24.33 -3.89
CA GLU A 31 18.66 23.73 -2.54
C GLU A 31 17.20 23.41 -2.25
N THR A 32 16.78 22.19 -2.58
CA THR A 32 15.63 21.59 -1.94
C THR A 32 16.12 21.10 -0.59
N THR A 33 15.80 21.86 0.45
CA THR A 33 15.95 21.44 1.84
C THR A 33 15.12 20.18 2.04
N ALA A 34 15.73 19.02 1.80
CA ALA A 34 15.20 17.74 2.23
C ALA A 34 15.21 17.75 3.76
N THR A 35 14.08 18.13 4.33
CA THR A 35 13.82 17.94 5.75
C THR A 35 13.90 16.44 6.02
N SER A 36 15.07 15.99 6.48
CA SER A 36 15.21 14.69 7.09
C SER A 36 14.45 14.77 8.41
N GLY A 37 13.17 14.42 8.35
CA GLY A 37 12.35 14.17 9.53
C GLY A 37 13.00 13.06 10.34
N SER A 38 13.59 13.45 11.46
CA SER A 38 14.29 12.63 12.44
C SER A 38 13.46 11.39 12.81
N SER A 39 13.97 10.22 12.44
CA SER A 39 13.59 8.94 13.04
C SER A 39 13.87 9.00 14.54
N THR A 40 12.85 9.31 15.33
CA THR A 40 12.89 9.06 16.78
C THR A 40 12.03 7.84 17.04
N THR A 41 12.71 6.72 17.18
CA THR A 41 12.16 5.48 17.72
C THR A 41 11.85 5.71 19.20
N GLU A 42 10.62 6.07 19.52
CA GLU A 42 10.06 5.89 20.86
C GLU A 42 9.07 4.73 20.81
N GLN A 43 9.61 3.56 21.17
CA GLN A 43 8.84 2.38 21.52
C GLN A 43 8.08 2.68 22.82
N ALA A 44 6.82 3.10 22.69
CA ALA A 44 5.86 3.07 23.78
C ALA A 44 4.93 1.89 23.52
N GLU A 45 5.02 0.86 24.35
CA GLU A 45 3.97 -0.15 24.49
C GLU A 45 2.74 0.48 25.16
N GLU A 46 2.04 1.31 24.39
CA GLU A 46 0.61 1.56 24.51
C GLU A 46 -0.04 0.63 23.49
N SER A 47 -1.21 0.06 23.77
CA SER A 47 -2.07 -0.51 22.73
C SER A 47 -2.07 0.46 21.56
N ALA A 48 -1.42 0.12 20.44
CA ALA A 48 -1.09 1.09 19.41
C ALA A 48 -2.40 1.69 18.90
N GLN A 49 -2.72 2.88 19.40
CA GLN A 49 -3.90 3.62 18.98
C GLN A 49 -3.69 3.90 17.50
N HIS A 50 -4.72 3.60 16.70
CA HIS A 50 -4.69 3.84 15.27
C HIS A 50 -4.30 5.30 14.99
N SER A 51 -3.41 5.51 14.01
CA SER A 51 -2.98 6.86 13.68
C SER A 51 -4.15 7.64 13.06
N GLU A 52 -4.11 8.98 13.11
CA GLU A 52 -5.10 9.81 12.42
C GLU A 52 -5.18 9.49 10.92
N ALA A 53 -4.06 9.08 10.31
CA ALA A 53 -4.00 8.68 8.92
C ALA A 53 -4.80 7.39 8.67
N ASP A 54 -4.72 6.41 9.57
CA ASP A 54 -5.48 5.17 9.47
C ASP A 54 -6.98 5.46 9.61
N VAL A 55 -7.35 6.33 10.56
CA VAL A 55 -8.75 6.72 10.82
C VAL A 55 -9.33 7.40 9.59
N MET A 56 -8.60 8.36 9.02
CA MET A 56 -8.99 9.04 7.78
C MET A 56 -9.10 8.05 6.61
N PHE A 57 -8.18 7.10 6.51
CA PHE A 57 -8.22 6.08 5.46
C PHE A 57 -9.51 5.25 5.54
N ALA A 58 -9.86 4.72 6.72
CA ALA A 58 -11.06 3.91 6.88
C ALA A 58 -12.34 4.73 6.63
N GLN A 59 -12.42 5.95 7.16
CA GLN A 59 -13.55 6.85 6.94
C GLN A 59 -13.75 7.21 5.46
N MET A 60 -12.67 7.28 4.68
CA MET A 60 -12.74 7.55 3.24
C MET A 60 -12.98 6.29 2.41
N MET A 61 -12.49 5.12 2.85
CA MET A 61 -12.68 3.87 2.11
C MET A 61 -14.07 3.29 2.24
N ILE A 62 -14.75 3.49 3.36
CA ILE A 62 -16.16 3.06 3.50
C ILE A 62 -17.03 3.61 2.36
N PRO A 63 -17.16 4.95 2.16
CA PRO A 63 -18.00 5.48 1.09
C PRO A 63 -17.46 5.20 -0.31
N HIS A 64 -16.13 5.08 -0.47
CA HIS A 64 -15.54 4.68 -1.75
C HIS A 64 -15.96 3.25 -2.14
N HIS A 65 -15.96 2.31 -1.19
CA HIS A 65 -16.41 0.95 -1.41
C HIS A 65 -17.91 0.84 -1.61
N GLU A 66 -18.71 1.60 -0.86
CA GLU A 66 -20.16 1.68 -1.07
C GLU A 66 -20.48 2.14 -2.51
N GLN A 67 -19.77 3.15 -3.02
CA GLN A 67 -19.92 3.61 -4.40
C GLN A 67 -19.55 2.52 -5.42
N ALA A 68 -18.47 1.77 -5.19
CA ALA A 68 -18.05 0.70 -6.09
C ALA A 68 -19.06 -0.47 -6.10
N ILE A 69 -19.71 -0.76 -4.97
CA ILE A 69 -20.83 -1.70 -4.90
C ILE A 69 -22.03 -1.17 -5.70
N GLU A 70 -22.41 0.10 -5.52
CA GLU A 70 -23.50 0.72 -6.28
C GLU A 70 -23.24 0.67 -7.79
N MET A 71 -22.01 1.00 -8.22
CA MET A 71 -21.62 0.91 -9.63
C MET A 71 -21.67 -0.52 -10.17
N SER A 72 -21.26 -1.50 -9.35
CA SER A 72 -21.34 -2.92 -9.71
C SER A 72 -22.80 -3.35 -9.90
N ASP A 73 -23.71 -2.94 -9.01
CA ASP A 73 -25.15 -3.22 -9.13
C ASP A 73 -25.76 -2.56 -10.38
N ILE A 74 -25.35 -1.34 -10.71
CA ILE A 74 -25.78 -0.67 -11.95
C ILE A 74 -25.37 -1.50 -13.17
N ILE A 75 -24.13 -2.00 -13.24
CA ILE A 75 -23.67 -2.84 -14.34
C ILE A 75 -24.44 -4.15 -14.42
N LEU A 76 -24.66 -4.82 -13.29
CA LEU A 76 -25.39 -6.09 -13.22
C LEU A 76 -26.87 -5.96 -13.58
N SER A 77 -27.44 -4.76 -13.48
CA SER A 77 -28.82 -4.47 -13.89
C SER A 77 -29.02 -4.26 -15.40
N LYS A 78 -27.94 -4.20 -16.18
CA LYS A 78 -27.98 -3.92 -17.62
C LYS A 78 -28.02 -5.22 -18.42
N ASP A 79 -28.79 -5.20 -19.51
CA ASP A 79 -28.78 -6.27 -20.50
C ASP A 79 -27.52 -6.21 -21.38
N ASP A 80 -27.17 -7.34 -22.00
CA ASP A 80 -26.10 -7.48 -23.00
C ASP A 80 -24.69 -7.05 -22.53
N VAL A 81 -24.43 -7.10 -21.22
CA VAL A 81 -23.09 -6.86 -20.66
C VAL A 81 -22.20 -8.09 -20.89
N PRO A 82 -20.94 -7.92 -21.33
CA PRO A 82 -19.99 -9.02 -21.46
C PRO A 82 -19.82 -9.84 -20.17
N ALA A 83 -19.64 -11.16 -20.32
CA ALA A 83 -19.58 -12.10 -19.19
C ALA A 83 -18.38 -11.83 -18.24
N ASP A 84 -17.26 -11.37 -18.79
CA ASP A 84 -16.09 -10.96 -18.02
C ASP A 84 -16.37 -9.71 -17.16
N VAL A 85 -17.12 -8.75 -17.71
CA VAL A 85 -17.49 -7.52 -16.99
C VAL A 85 -18.50 -7.81 -15.87
N THR A 86 -19.49 -8.67 -16.13
CA THR A 86 -20.45 -9.10 -15.08
C THR A 86 -19.75 -9.89 -13.97
N SER A 87 -18.85 -10.81 -14.32
CA SER A 87 -18.06 -11.56 -13.34
C SER A 87 -17.23 -10.62 -12.46
N LEU A 88 -16.57 -9.62 -13.04
CA LEU A 88 -15.81 -8.63 -12.28
C LEU A 88 -16.71 -7.83 -11.33
N ALA A 89 -17.90 -7.41 -11.77
CA ALA A 89 -18.84 -6.68 -10.91
C ALA A 89 -19.31 -7.53 -9.72
N GLU A 90 -19.56 -8.82 -9.93
CA GLU A 90 -19.90 -9.76 -8.85
C GLU A 90 -18.73 -9.92 -7.86
N GLU A 91 -17.50 -10.07 -8.35
CA GLU A 91 -16.29 -10.20 -7.53
C GLU A 91 -16.04 -8.93 -6.69
N ILE A 92 -16.15 -7.75 -7.30
CA ILE A 92 -16.03 -6.45 -6.61
C ILE A 92 -17.03 -6.38 -5.46
N LYS A 93 -18.31 -6.69 -5.74
CA LYS A 93 -19.36 -6.62 -4.73
C LYS A 93 -19.15 -7.63 -3.59
N ALA A 94 -18.71 -8.84 -3.93
CA ALA A 94 -18.42 -9.89 -2.96
C ALA A 94 -17.23 -9.56 -2.05
N ALA A 95 -16.22 -8.86 -2.56
CA ALA A 95 -15.04 -8.46 -1.80
C ALA A 95 -15.28 -7.23 -0.92
N GLN A 96 -15.93 -6.20 -1.47
CA GLN A 96 -15.97 -4.90 -0.82
C GLN A 96 -16.97 -4.80 0.33
N GLY A 97 -18.05 -5.59 0.32
CA GLY A 97 -18.99 -5.65 1.45
C GLY A 97 -18.32 -6.07 2.77
N PRO A 98 -17.60 -7.20 2.80
CA PRO A 98 -16.79 -7.61 3.96
C PRO A 98 -15.71 -6.60 4.35
N GLU A 99 -15.09 -5.89 3.40
CA GLU A 99 -14.11 -4.85 3.70
C GLU A 99 -14.74 -3.63 4.38
N ILE A 100 -15.95 -3.21 3.98
CA ILE A 100 -16.71 -2.17 4.69
C ILE A 100 -16.96 -2.57 6.14
N ALA A 101 -17.38 -3.82 6.39
CA ALA A 101 -17.62 -4.31 7.74
C ALA A 101 -16.34 -4.28 8.59
N GLN A 102 -15.21 -4.73 8.02
CA GLN A 102 -13.92 -4.69 8.70
C GLN A 102 -13.48 -3.26 9.04
N LEU A 103 -13.61 -2.32 8.10
CA LEU A 103 -13.26 -0.91 8.32
C LEU A 103 -14.19 -0.24 9.33
N THR A 104 -15.47 -0.63 9.35
CA THR A 104 -16.45 -0.11 10.32
C THR A 104 -16.20 -0.64 11.73
N ASP A 105 -15.92 -1.94 11.88
CA ASP A 105 -15.61 -2.55 13.19
C ASP A 105 -14.29 -2.04 13.78
N TRP A 106 -13.43 -1.50 12.93
CA TRP A 106 -12.12 -0.98 13.28
C TRP A 106 -12.17 0.49 13.77
N LEU A 107 -13.20 1.26 13.41
CA LEU A 107 -13.43 2.67 13.81
C LEU A 107 -14.18 2.80 15.14
#